data_AF-A0A8J7ZSI4-F1
#
_entry.id   AF-A0A8J7ZSI4-F1
#
_cell.length_a   1.000
_cell.length_b   1.000
_cell.length_c   1.000
_cell.angle_alpha   90.00
_cell.angle_beta   90.00
_cell.angle_gamma   90.00
#
_symmetry.space_group_name_H-M   'P 1'
#
loop_
_entity.id
_entity.type
_entity.pdbx_description
1 polymer ?
#
loop_
_entity_poly.entity_id
_entity_poly.type
_entity_poly.pdbx_seq_one_letter_code
_entity_poly.pdbx_strand_id
1 'polypeptide(L)'
;MTRRTARAVAALTLAALLVAPLLGAAIGPVGGHGNHVTARSQVSADGSVVVESLFILDGGYLVLHEGSQRGDPVGHVRLDQGGHRGVTVQTDEDWWASQEGAAPLVAVLHRDAEGGDEFDPSVDTPVSAFGSVASSSFAVEKGDAPVTLVATKFSGHGVEDAVTVPRVELDRDGYVVVRAEADGEPGEVVGHSAVAAGNHTDVEVPVDADALGEDGETVYLWVSLVRDDGDGAYGEGDEPVVVGDDPVRSRIQATLGGSNGSLDVGVNTPTATTDSTGDATNDGPAKGSDDADGEDSGGEGTSMPAVGVVGTVAAVLAAVALGVRRR
;
A
#
# COMPACT_ATOMS: atom_id res chain seq x y z
N MET A 1 -72.25 -22.55 12.40
CA MET A 1 -70.86 -22.76 12.84
C MET A 1 -69.93 -22.16 11.80
N THR A 2 -69.32 -21.00 12.07
CA THR A 2 -68.12 -20.49 11.39
C THR A 2 -67.68 -19.21 12.09
N ARG A 3 -66.81 -19.32 13.10
CA ARG A 3 -66.07 -18.19 13.66
C ARG A 3 -64.76 -18.07 12.87
N ARG A 4 -64.60 -16.99 12.11
CA ARG A 4 -63.31 -16.59 11.53
C ARG A 4 -62.58 -15.74 12.56
N THR A 5 -61.52 -16.30 13.13
CA THR A 5 -60.55 -15.61 13.98
C THR A 5 -59.57 -14.86 13.09
N ALA A 6 -59.56 -13.52 13.18
CA ALA A 6 -58.53 -12.69 12.56
C ALA A 6 -57.26 -12.77 13.43
N ARG A 7 -56.17 -13.26 12.85
CA ARG A 7 -54.83 -13.22 13.46
C ARG A 7 -54.25 -11.82 13.20
N ALA A 8 -53.95 -11.10 14.28
CA ALA A 8 -53.17 -9.87 14.23
C ALA A 8 -51.71 -10.23 13.92
N VAL A 9 -51.17 -9.69 12.83
CA VAL A 9 -49.74 -9.71 12.53
C VAL A 9 -49.15 -8.45 13.14
N ALA A 10 -48.37 -8.60 14.21
CA ALA A 10 -47.57 -7.54 14.77
C ALA A 10 -46.29 -7.40 13.95
N ALA A 11 -46.17 -6.30 13.19
CA ALA A 11 -44.93 -5.91 12.56
C ALA A 11 -44.05 -5.21 13.61
N LEU A 12 -42.93 -5.83 13.96
CA LEU A 12 -41.92 -5.26 14.85
C LEU A 12 -40.81 -4.67 13.96
N THR A 13 -40.89 -3.37 13.65
CA THR A 13 -39.80 -2.64 12.99
C THR A 13 -38.76 -2.26 14.04
N LEU A 14 -37.63 -2.97 14.04
CA LEU A 14 -36.45 -2.66 14.85
C LEU A 14 -35.63 -1.60 14.09
N ALA A 15 -35.71 -0.34 14.52
CA ALA A 15 -34.83 0.73 14.06
C ALA A 15 -33.53 0.67 14.87
N ALA A 16 -32.44 0.23 14.25
CA ALA A 16 -31.09 0.31 14.82
C ALA A 16 -30.47 1.66 14.42
N LEU A 17 -30.45 2.62 15.36
CA LEU A 17 -29.63 3.83 15.26
C LEU A 17 -28.19 3.45 15.66
N LEU A 18 -27.32 3.27 14.67
CA LEU A 18 -25.88 3.19 14.87
C LEU A 18 -25.32 4.63 14.92
N VAL A 19 -25.08 5.12 16.13
CA VAL A 19 -24.32 6.36 16.36
C VAL A 19 -22.87 5.94 16.55
N ALA A 20 -22.05 6.07 15.50
CA ALA A 20 -20.61 5.96 15.60
C ALA A 20 -20.02 7.35 15.93
N PRO A 21 -19.25 7.53 17.01
CA PRO A 21 -18.53 8.78 17.22
C PRO A 21 -17.32 8.84 16.26
N LEU A 22 -17.36 9.79 15.32
CA LEU A 22 -16.17 10.29 14.63
C LEU A 22 -15.22 10.90 15.66
N LEU A 23 -14.14 10.20 15.96
CA LEU A 23 -12.93 10.80 16.53
C LEU A 23 -11.83 10.68 15.47
N GLY A 24 -11.75 11.73 14.65
CA GLY A 24 -10.62 11.95 13.75
C GLY A 24 -9.38 12.26 14.59
N ALA A 25 -8.55 11.25 14.84
CA ALA A 25 -7.15 11.48 15.09
C ALA A 25 -6.50 11.73 13.72
N ALA A 26 -6.26 13.00 13.39
CA ALA A 26 -5.38 13.35 12.29
C ALA A 26 -3.96 12.91 12.68
N ILE A 27 -3.60 11.68 12.30
CA ILE A 27 -2.21 11.24 12.29
C ILE A 27 -1.62 11.88 11.03
N GLY A 28 -0.88 12.98 11.19
CA GLY A 28 -0.06 13.49 10.10
C GLY A 28 0.90 12.37 9.64
N PRO A 29 1.27 12.28 8.35
CA PRO A 29 2.17 11.25 7.88
C PRO A 29 3.54 11.46 8.53
N VAL A 30 3.82 10.70 9.59
CA VAL A 30 5.19 10.30 9.86
C VAL A 30 5.62 9.49 8.65
N GLY A 31 6.54 10.04 7.86
CA GLY A 31 7.25 9.32 6.79
C GLY A 31 8.10 8.21 7.37
N GLY A 32 7.45 7.20 7.95
CA GLY A 32 8.09 5.97 8.38
C GLY A 32 8.16 5.05 7.18
N HIS A 33 9.36 4.79 6.68
CA HIS A 33 9.61 3.71 5.74
C HIS A 33 9.46 2.35 6.45
N GLY A 34 8.22 2.00 6.82
CA GLY A 34 7.89 0.70 7.39
C GLY A 34 7.73 -0.37 6.32
N ASN A 35 7.75 -1.64 6.73
CA ASN A 35 7.47 -2.75 5.83
C ASN A 35 6.09 -2.56 5.17
N HIS A 36 6.03 -2.55 3.85
CA HIS A 36 4.75 -2.50 3.14
C HIS A 36 4.89 -3.17 1.80
N VAL A 37 3.77 -3.65 1.26
CA VAL A 37 3.69 -4.22 -0.07
C VAL A 37 2.36 -3.79 -0.67
N THR A 38 2.39 -3.47 -1.96
CA THR A 38 1.23 -3.17 -2.80
C THR A 38 1.31 -4.07 -4.01
N ALA A 39 0.29 -4.90 -4.19
CA ALA A 39 0.08 -5.72 -5.38
C ALA A 39 -1.34 -5.46 -5.89
N ARG A 40 -1.53 -5.58 -7.20
CA ARG A 40 -2.79 -5.29 -7.88
C ARG A 40 -3.19 -6.46 -8.75
N SER A 41 -4.49 -6.54 -8.99
CA SER A 41 -5.03 -7.58 -9.85
C SER A 41 -4.50 -7.40 -11.27
N GLN A 42 -4.20 -8.51 -11.94
CA GLN A 42 -3.50 -8.51 -13.22
C GLN A 42 -3.79 -9.79 -14.01
N VAL A 43 -3.51 -9.74 -15.31
CA VAL A 43 -3.54 -10.91 -16.18
C VAL A 43 -2.12 -11.41 -16.40
N SER A 44 -1.92 -12.71 -16.30
CA SER A 44 -0.63 -13.37 -16.55
C SER A 44 -0.79 -14.45 -17.61
N ALA A 45 0.21 -14.59 -18.49
CA ALA A 45 0.23 -15.63 -19.52
C ALA A 45 0.92 -16.91 -19.03
N ASP A 46 1.92 -16.79 -18.16
CA ASP A 46 2.85 -17.85 -17.80
C ASP A 46 3.05 -18.01 -16.29
N GLY A 47 2.21 -17.35 -15.49
CA GLY A 47 2.31 -17.40 -14.03
C GLY A 47 3.34 -16.42 -13.45
N SER A 48 3.92 -15.54 -14.27
CA SER A 48 4.66 -14.37 -13.79
C SER A 48 3.70 -13.37 -13.14
N VAL A 49 3.96 -13.01 -11.89
CA VAL A 49 3.14 -12.07 -11.11
C VAL A 49 3.97 -10.84 -10.75
N VAL A 50 3.47 -9.65 -11.09
CA VAL A 50 4.13 -8.38 -10.80
C VAL A 50 3.57 -7.78 -9.50
N VAL A 51 4.43 -7.58 -8.51
CA VAL A 51 4.15 -6.80 -7.31
C VAL A 51 4.59 -5.37 -7.55
N GLU A 52 3.64 -4.44 -7.43
CA GLU A 52 3.79 -3.06 -7.88
C GLU A 52 4.88 -2.33 -7.10
N SER A 53 4.78 -2.31 -5.78
CA SER A 53 5.76 -1.63 -4.92
C SER A 53 5.81 -2.25 -3.54
N LEU A 54 6.98 -2.21 -2.92
CA LEU A 54 7.17 -2.62 -1.55
C LEU A 54 8.37 -1.89 -0.92
N PHE A 55 8.42 -1.91 0.40
CA PHE A 55 9.61 -1.57 1.17
C PHE A 55 9.81 -2.66 2.22
N ILE A 56 11.05 -3.11 2.39
CA ILE A 56 11.43 -4.06 3.43
C ILE A 56 12.63 -3.51 4.21
N LEU A 57 12.51 -3.44 5.53
CA LEU A 57 13.50 -2.82 6.42
C LEU A 57 14.77 -3.66 6.53
N ASP A 58 14.58 -4.96 6.72
CA ASP A 58 15.61 -5.97 6.75
C ASP A 58 15.39 -6.85 5.53
N GLY A 59 16.45 -7.18 4.78
CA GLY A 59 16.33 -8.09 3.63
C GLY A 59 15.58 -9.37 3.98
N GLY A 60 14.94 -10.00 2.99
CA GLY A 60 14.02 -11.09 3.24
C GLY A 60 13.43 -11.66 1.97
N TYR A 61 12.17 -12.09 2.05
CA TYR A 61 11.43 -12.68 0.94
C TYR A 61 10.12 -11.95 0.70
N LEU A 62 9.75 -11.82 -0.57
CA LEU A 62 8.38 -11.59 -0.98
C LEU A 62 7.79 -12.93 -1.41
N VAL A 63 6.69 -13.32 -0.78
CA VAL A 63 6.04 -14.62 -0.97
C VAL A 63 4.62 -14.41 -1.44
N LEU A 64 4.19 -15.17 -2.44
CA LEU A 64 2.80 -15.25 -2.87
C LEU A 64 2.13 -16.43 -2.18
N HIS A 65 1.05 -16.17 -1.46
CA HIS A 65 0.23 -17.20 -0.82
C HIS A 65 -1.13 -17.32 -1.50
N GLU A 66 -1.62 -18.55 -1.58
CA GLU A 66 -2.97 -18.83 -2.12
C GLU A 66 -4.07 -18.34 -1.15
N GLY A 67 -4.94 -17.45 -1.63
CA GLY A 67 -6.20 -17.03 -0.99
C GLY A 67 -6.10 -16.25 0.33
N SER A 68 -5.05 -16.44 1.13
CA SER A 68 -4.86 -15.76 2.41
C SER A 68 -3.39 -15.65 2.79
N GLN A 69 -3.06 -14.75 3.72
CA GLN A 69 -1.71 -14.63 4.31
C GLN A 69 -1.19 -15.88 5.04
N ARG A 70 -1.99 -16.95 5.16
CA ARG A 70 -1.61 -18.25 5.74
C ARG A 70 -1.83 -19.42 4.77
N GLY A 71 -2.18 -19.12 3.51
CA GLY A 71 -2.29 -20.15 2.48
C GLY A 71 -0.95 -20.79 2.17
N ASP A 72 -0.95 -21.81 1.34
CA ASP A 72 0.30 -22.41 0.89
C ASP A 72 1.08 -21.39 0.03
N PRO A 73 2.41 -21.27 0.19
CA PRO A 73 3.24 -20.50 -0.73
C PRO A 73 3.18 -21.09 -2.12
N VAL A 74 3.03 -20.24 -3.14
CA VAL A 74 2.92 -20.63 -4.56
C VAL A 74 3.97 -19.94 -5.43
N GLY A 75 4.95 -19.28 -4.81
CA GLY A 75 6.02 -18.53 -5.48
C GLY A 75 6.69 -17.56 -4.51
N HIS A 76 7.98 -17.32 -4.68
CA HIS A 76 8.72 -16.39 -3.83
C HIS A 76 9.93 -15.79 -4.56
N VAL A 77 10.44 -14.68 -4.03
CA VAL A 77 11.70 -14.06 -4.46
C VAL A 77 12.41 -13.45 -3.26
N ARG A 78 13.74 -13.52 -3.26
CA ARG A 78 14.59 -12.84 -2.27
C ARG A 78 14.70 -11.36 -2.58
N LEU A 79 14.72 -10.54 -1.54
CA LEU A 79 14.82 -9.09 -1.61
C LEU A 79 15.93 -8.59 -0.69
N ASP A 80 16.73 -7.66 -1.20
CA ASP A 80 17.59 -6.82 -0.37
C ASP A 80 16.75 -5.82 0.44
N GLN A 81 17.34 -5.22 1.48
CA GLN A 81 16.70 -4.11 2.20
C GLN A 81 16.41 -2.91 1.28
N GLY A 82 15.31 -2.21 1.54
CA GLY A 82 14.92 -0.98 0.86
C GLY A 82 13.64 -1.09 0.03
N GLY A 83 13.46 -0.11 -0.85
CA GLY A 83 12.28 -0.01 -1.72
C GLY A 83 12.47 -0.76 -3.03
N HIS A 84 11.48 -1.55 -3.43
CA HIS A 84 11.45 -2.29 -4.70
C HIS A 84 10.17 -2.00 -5.48
N ARG A 85 10.27 -1.91 -6.81
CA ARG A 85 9.14 -1.60 -7.71
C ARG A 85 9.10 -2.59 -8.87
N GLY A 86 7.90 -3.04 -9.24
CA GLY A 86 7.69 -3.94 -10.37
C GLY A 86 8.39 -5.28 -10.20
N VAL A 87 8.43 -5.79 -8.97
CA VAL A 87 9.08 -7.06 -8.64
C VAL A 87 8.28 -8.18 -9.29
N THR A 88 8.92 -9.00 -10.10
CA THR A 88 8.28 -10.17 -10.71
C THR A 88 8.56 -11.41 -9.87
N VAL A 89 7.51 -12.14 -9.52
CA VAL A 89 7.57 -13.42 -8.82
C VAL A 89 7.00 -14.49 -9.73
N GLN A 90 7.78 -15.53 -10.01
CA GLN A 90 7.29 -16.68 -10.75
C GLN A 90 6.50 -17.58 -9.81
N THR A 91 5.31 -17.99 -10.25
CA THR A 91 4.52 -18.97 -9.51
C THR A 91 4.94 -20.41 -9.83
N ASP A 92 4.69 -21.32 -8.90
CA ASP A 92 4.89 -22.76 -9.06
C ASP A 92 4.11 -23.27 -10.28
N GLU A 93 4.80 -23.97 -11.19
CA GLU A 93 4.24 -24.35 -12.50
C GLU A 93 3.00 -25.26 -12.36
N ASP A 94 3.04 -26.23 -11.43
CA ASP A 94 1.92 -27.15 -11.18
C ASP A 94 0.71 -26.42 -10.59
N TRP A 95 0.94 -25.48 -9.66
CA TRP A 95 -0.12 -24.65 -9.11
C TRP A 95 -0.71 -23.75 -10.19
N TRP A 96 0.13 -23.08 -10.99
CA TRP A 96 -0.34 -22.24 -12.08
C TRP A 96 -1.15 -23.06 -13.08
N ALA A 97 -0.66 -24.22 -13.49
CA ALA A 97 -1.35 -25.10 -14.43
C ALA A 97 -2.75 -25.51 -13.93
N SER A 98 -2.95 -25.69 -12.62
CA SER A 98 -4.25 -26.07 -12.05
C SER A 98 -5.27 -24.93 -11.93
N GLN A 99 -4.86 -23.66 -12.08
CA GLN A 99 -5.80 -22.55 -11.90
C GLN A 99 -6.80 -22.43 -13.04
N GLU A 100 -8.06 -22.17 -12.70
CA GLU A 100 -9.15 -21.85 -13.61
C GLU A 100 -9.79 -20.52 -13.17
N GLY A 101 -9.88 -19.54 -14.09
CA GLY A 101 -10.41 -18.20 -13.79
C GLY A 101 -9.48 -17.35 -12.91
N ALA A 102 -10.06 -16.40 -12.18
CA ALA A 102 -9.33 -15.51 -11.27
C ALA A 102 -8.91 -16.23 -9.99
N ALA A 103 -7.60 -16.35 -9.78
CA ALA A 103 -6.98 -16.95 -8.61
C ALA A 103 -6.66 -15.88 -7.55
N PRO A 104 -7.27 -15.93 -6.34
CA PRO A 104 -6.96 -14.97 -5.29
C PRO A 104 -5.58 -15.28 -4.69
N LEU A 105 -4.75 -14.24 -4.57
CA LEU A 105 -3.42 -14.30 -3.98
C LEU A 105 -3.27 -13.26 -2.88
N VAL A 106 -2.34 -13.53 -1.96
CA VAL A 106 -1.85 -12.56 -0.98
C VAL A 106 -0.34 -12.50 -1.08
N ALA A 107 0.19 -11.34 -1.46
CA ALA A 107 1.61 -11.04 -1.36
C ALA A 107 1.94 -10.74 0.09
N VAL A 108 2.96 -11.39 0.65
CA VAL A 108 3.39 -11.24 2.05
C VAL A 108 4.89 -11.05 2.09
N LEU A 109 5.36 -10.09 2.88
CA LEU A 109 6.78 -9.95 3.19
C LEU A 109 7.15 -10.89 4.34
N HIS A 110 8.25 -11.61 4.19
CA HIS A 110 8.84 -12.52 5.18
C HIS A 110 10.27 -12.08 5.48
N ARG A 111 10.70 -12.28 6.72
CA ARG A 111 12.11 -12.12 7.08
C ARG A 111 12.90 -13.33 6.62
N ASP A 112 14.17 -13.12 6.33
CA ASP A 112 15.15 -14.20 6.16
C ASP A 112 15.75 -14.51 7.55
N ALA A 113 15.37 -15.66 8.11
CA ALA A 113 15.82 -16.07 9.44
C ALA A 113 17.26 -16.60 9.42
N GLU A 114 17.68 -17.22 8.32
CA GLU A 114 18.97 -17.91 8.16
C GLU A 114 19.72 -17.42 6.92
N GLY A 115 20.19 -16.17 6.98
CA GLY A 115 20.82 -15.45 5.89
C GLY A 115 21.64 -16.28 4.90
N GLY A 116 21.09 -16.45 3.68
CA GLY A 116 21.80 -17.13 2.59
C GLY A 116 21.15 -18.42 2.10
N ASP A 117 20.12 -18.91 2.78
CA ASP A 117 19.33 -20.07 2.40
C ASP A 117 18.24 -19.73 1.36
N GLU A 118 17.41 -20.73 1.07
CA GLU A 118 16.17 -20.61 0.29
C GLU A 118 15.02 -20.37 1.26
N PHE A 119 13.92 -19.79 0.78
CA PHE A 119 12.74 -19.55 1.62
C PHE A 119 12.24 -20.84 2.28
N ASP A 120 12.22 -20.85 3.62
CA ASP A 120 11.66 -21.92 4.43
C ASP A 120 10.46 -21.39 5.23
N PRO A 121 9.21 -21.75 4.86
CA PRO A 121 8.01 -21.25 5.52
C PRO A 121 7.90 -21.65 7.01
N SER A 122 8.72 -22.58 7.50
CA SER A 122 8.76 -22.98 8.90
C SER A 122 9.57 -22.04 9.80
N VAL A 123 10.54 -21.31 9.24
CA VAL A 123 11.42 -20.39 9.99
C VAL A 123 11.32 -18.93 9.51
N ASP A 124 11.11 -18.72 8.21
CA ASP A 124 10.94 -17.40 7.60
C ASP A 124 9.52 -16.91 7.85
N THR A 125 9.33 -16.23 8.98
CA THR A 125 8.00 -15.78 9.39
C THR A 125 7.61 -14.45 8.71
N PRO A 126 6.30 -14.17 8.52
CA PRO A 126 5.84 -12.88 8.01
C PRO A 126 6.34 -11.69 8.84
N VAL A 127 6.69 -10.60 8.17
CA VAL A 127 7.03 -9.33 8.85
C VAL A 127 5.78 -8.51 9.10
N SER A 128 5.74 -7.85 10.26
CA SER A 128 4.65 -6.94 10.62
C SER A 128 5.03 -5.48 10.35
N ALA A 129 4.02 -4.67 10.03
CA ALA A 129 4.07 -3.23 10.04
C ALA A 129 2.81 -2.68 10.71
N PHE A 130 3.00 -1.69 11.60
CA PHE A 130 1.89 -1.03 12.31
C PHE A 130 0.90 -1.99 12.99
N GLY A 131 1.39 -3.12 13.51
CA GLY A 131 0.60 -4.12 14.22
C GLY A 131 -0.14 -5.15 13.35
N SER A 132 0.06 -5.12 12.02
CA SER A 132 -0.49 -6.11 11.07
C SER A 132 0.60 -6.69 10.19
N VAL A 133 0.35 -7.83 9.54
CA VAL A 133 1.29 -8.39 8.57
C VAL A 133 1.40 -7.47 7.35
N ALA A 134 2.62 -7.18 6.90
CA ALA A 134 2.86 -6.43 5.67
C ALA A 134 2.46 -7.31 4.48
N SER A 135 1.23 -7.10 3.99
CA SER A 135 0.62 -7.92 2.95
C SER A 135 -0.32 -7.13 2.04
N SER A 136 -0.58 -7.67 0.85
CA SER A 136 -1.52 -7.12 -0.13
C SER A 136 -2.29 -8.25 -0.80
N SER A 137 -3.62 -8.19 -0.75
CA SER A 137 -4.50 -9.13 -1.46
C SER A 137 -4.82 -8.62 -2.87
N PHE A 138 -4.89 -9.53 -3.83
CA PHE A 138 -5.21 -9.26 -5.24
C PHE A 138 -5.61 -10.57 -5.93
N ALA A 139 -5.99 -10.49 -7.21
CA ALA A 139 -6.25 -11.68 -8.02
C ALA A 139 -5.37 -11.71 -9.28
N VAL A 140 -5.04 -12.92 -9.74
CA VAL A 140 -4.37 -13.14 -11.02
C VAL A 140 -5.24 -14.04 -11.87
N GLU A 141 -5.44 -13.69 -13.13
CA GLU A 141 -6.16 -14.53 -14.08
C GLU A 141 -5.27 -14.88 -15.27
N LYS A 142 -5.50 -16.09 -15.81
CA LYS A 142 -4.83 -16.54 -17.03
C LYS A 142 -5.35 -15.76 -18.23
N GLY A 143 -4.43 -15.27 -19.06
CA GLY A 143 -4.74 -14.73 -20.38
C GLY A 143 -3.71 -15.15 -21.41
N ASP A 144 -4.00 -14.92 -22.70
CA ASP A 144 -3.04 -15.24 -23.77
C ASP A 144 -1.84 -14.28 -23.79
N ALA A 145 -2.00 -13.09 -23.21
CA ALA A 145 -0.98 -12.07 -23.04
C ALA A 145 -1.14 -11.38 -21.66
N PRO A 146 -0.05 -10.87 -21.08
CA PRO A 146 -0.10 -10.21 -19.78
C PRO A 146 -0.81 -8.85 -19.85
N VAL A 147 -1.48 -8.49 -18.75
CA VAL A 147 -2.00 -7.14 -18.50
C VAL A 147 -1.57 -6.71 -17.11
N THR A 148 -0.64 -5.75 -17.03
CA THR A 148 -0.03 -5.32 -15.77
C THR A 148 0.10 -3.79 -15.71
N LEU A 149 -0.02 -3.25 -14.49
CA LEU A 149 0.13 -1.82 -14.21
C LEU A 149 1.07 -1.61 -13.04
N VAL A 150 2.10 -0.79 -13.24
CA VAL A 150 2.96 -0.27 -12.17
C VAL A 150 2.89 1.25 -12.23
N ALA A 151 2.05 1.84 -11.38
CA ALA A 151 1.83 3.28 -11.36
C ALA A 151 2.68 4.00 -10.30
N THR A 152 2.99 3.34 -9.18
CA THR A 152 3.69 3.95 -8.04
C THR A 152 5.13 4.39 -8.37
N LYS A 153 5.55 5.57 -7.90
CA LYS A 153 6.92 6.09 -7.96
C LYS A 153 7.48 6.38 -6.57
N PHE A 154 8.74 6.03 -6.33
CA PHE A 154 9.42 6.34 -5.06
C PHE A 154 9.75 7.80 -4.88
N SER A 155 9.98 8.53 -5.97
CA SER A 155 10.21 9.97 -5.98
C SER A 155 8.92 10.79 -5.79
N GLY A 156 7.79 10.14 -5.53
CA GLY A 156 6.47 10.76 -5.68
C GLY A 156 6.12 11.04 -7.15
N HIS A 157 4.87 11.42 -7.37
CA HIS A 157 4.40 11.93 -8.65
C HIS A 157 4.29 13.44 -8.57
N GLY A 158 5.18 14.14 -9.27
CA GLY A 158 4.97 15.55 -9.56
C GLY A 158 3.98 15.66 -10.72
N VAL A 159 2.96 16.49 -10.57
CA VAL A 159 1.95 16.73 -11.61
C VAL A 159 1.97 18.20 -11.98
N GLU A 160 2.56 18.49 -13.13
CA GLU A 160 2.38 19.76 -13.83
C GLU A 160 1.20 19.58 -14.80
N ASP A 161 1.46 19.16 -16.05
CA ASP A 161 0.39 18.92 -17.04
C ASP A 161 0.16 17.41 -17.33
N ALA A 162 0.91 16.53 -16.67
CA ALA A 162 0.86 15.10 -16.93
C ALA A 162 1.26 14.24 -15.72
N VAL A 163 0.71 13.03 -15.66
CA VAL A 163 1.16 11.93 -14.81
C VAL A 163 1.98 10.96 -15.66
N THR A 164 3.20 10.63 -15.25
CA THR A 164 3.98 9.58 -15.92
C THR A 164 3.79 8.25 -15.20
N VAL A 165 3.31 7.24 -15.92
CA VAL A 165 3.08 5.88 -15.42
C VAL A 165 4.28 5.00 -15.76
N PRO A 166 5.04 4.49 -14.76
CA PRO A 166 6.29 3.77 -14.97
C PRO A 166 6.22 2.58 -15.91
N ARG A 167 5.19 1.72 -15.78
CA ARG A 167 5.03 0.56 -16.66
C ARG A 167 3.56 0.25 -16.87
N VAL A 168 3.23 -0.02 -18.13
CA VAL A 168 1.91 -0.46 -18.60
C VAL A 168 2.14 -1.61 -19.57
N GLU A 169 1.43 -2.70 -19.36
CA GLU A 169 1.40 -3.82 -20.29
C GLU A 169 -0.04 -4.16 -20.59
N LEU A 170 -0.38 -4.26 -21.88
CA LEU A 170 -1.74 -4.56 -22.35
C LEU A 170 -1.70 -5.71 -23.36
N ASP A 171 -2.74 -6.53 -23.34
CA ASP A 171 -2.96 -7.64 -24.27
C ASP A 171 -3.51 -7.16 -25.64
N ARG A 172 -4.08 -5.96 -25.67
CA ARG A 172 -4.64 -5.29 -26.85
C ARG A 172 -4.55 -3.78 -26.70
N ASP A 173 -4.81 -3.05 -27.79
CA ASP A 173 -4.87 -1.59 -27.74
C ASP A 173 -5.91 -1.11 -26.71
N GLY A 174 -5.60 -0.01 -26.04
CA GLY A 174 -6.41 0.52 -24.96
C GLY A 174 -5.92 1.86 -24.45
N TYR A 175 -6.28 2.16 -23.20
CA TYR A 175 -6.02 3.44 -22.57
C TYR A 175 -5.50 3.26 -21.15
N VAL A 176 -4.61 4.17 -20.78
CA VAL A 176 -4.33 4.48 -19.37
C VAL A 176 -5.22 5.65 -18.99
N VAL A 177 -6.07 5.46 -17.98
CA VAL A 177 -7.03 6.48 -17.53
C VAL A 177 -6.68 6.91 -16.13
N VAL A 178 -6.57 8.22 -15.91
CA VAL A 178 -6.32 8.84 -14.61
C VAL A 178 -7.62 9.47 -14.11
N ARG A 179 -8.03 9.09 -12.91
CA ARG A 179 -9.19 9.65 -12.22
C ARG A 179 -8.77 10.34 -10.93
N ALA A 180 -9.40 11.47 -10.64
CA ALA A 180 -9.33 12.06 -9.31
C ALA A 180 -9.91 11.09 -8.27
N GLU A 181 -9.42 11.14 -7.04
CA GLU A 181 -10.07 10.43 -5.95
C GLU A 181 -11.31 11.18 -5.46
N ALA A 182 -12.38 10.43 -5.22
CA ALA A 182 -13.56 10.88 -4.49
C ALA A 182 -13.90 9.85 -3.41
N ASP A 183 -13.87 10.25 -2.14
CA ASP A 183 -14.19 9.40 -0.98
C ASP A 183 -13.40 8.08 -0.91
N GLY A 184 -12.14 8.08 -1.39
CA GLY A 184 -11.28 6.90 -1.42
C GLY A 184 -11.50 5.99 -2.63
N GLU A 185 -12.43 6.31 -3.52
CA GLU A 185 -12.74 5.57 -4.75
C GLU A 185 -12.40 6.41 -6.00
N PRO A 186 -12.34 5.80 -7.20
CA PRO A 186 -12.18 6.56 -8.43
C PRO A 186 -13.38 7.47 -8.69
N GLY A 187 -13.11 8.77 -8.88
CA GLY A 187 -14.06 9.80 -9.25
C GLY A 187 -14.02 10.15 -10.73
N GLU A 188 -14.02 11.45 -11.02
CA GLU A 188 -14.00 12.01 -12.36
C GLU A 188 -12.69 11.69 -13.11
N VAL A 189 -12.79 11.50 -14.43
CA VAL A 189 -11.61 11.35 -15.30
C VAL A 189 -10.95 12.70 -15.46
N VAL A 190 -9.67 12.78 -15.11
CA VAL A 190 -8.86 13.99 -15.25
C VAL A 190 -7.83 13.89 -16.35
N GLY A 191 -7.64 12.69 -16.93
CA GLY A 191 -6.74 12.48 -18.05
C GLY A 191 -6.80 11.06 -18.60
N HIS A 192 -6.39 10.90 -19.85
CA HIS A 192 -6.21 9.58 -20.46
C HIS A 192 -5.16 9.64 -21.57
N SER A 193 -4.57 8.50 -21.89
CA SER A 193 -3.61 8.34 -22.98
C SER A 193 -3.81 7.00 -23.67
N ALA A 194 -3.80 7.01 -25.01
CA ALA A 194 -3.90 5.79 -25.81
C ALA A 194 -2.58 5.01 -25.73
N VAL A 195 -2.67 3.70 -25.54
CA VAL A 195 -1.54 2.80 -25.42
C VAL A 195 -1.81 1.56 -26.28
N ALA A 196 -0.90 1.27 -27.20
CA ALA A 196 -1.01 0.08 -28.04
C ALA A 196 -0.80 -1.20 -27.21
N ALA A 197 -1.18 -2.35 -27.76
CA ALA A 197 -0.84 -3.65 -27.17
C ALA A 197 0.68 -3.81 -26.94
N GLY A 198 1.05 -4.54 -25.89
CA GLY A 198 2.44 -4.80 -25.49
C GLY A 198 2.89 -4.02 -24.26
N ASN A 199 4.20 -4.03 -24.01
CA ASN A 199 4.83 -3.41 -22.84
C ASN A 199 5.35 -2.00 -23.15
N HIS A 200 4.99 -1.05 -22.30
CA HIS A 200 5.36 0.36 -22.38
C HIS A 200 5.94 0.83 -21.06
N THR A 201 6.90 1.73 -21.14
CA THR A 201 7.55 2.36 -19.98
C THR A 201 7.40 3.86 -20.05
N ASP A 202 7.28 4.50 -18.88
CA ASP A 202 7.19 5.95 -18.74
C ASP A 202 6.09 6.56 -19.62
N VAL A 203 4.90 5.97 -19.58
CA VAL A 203 3.73 6.45 -20.33
C VAL A 203 3.29 7.79 -19.75
N GLU A 204 3.37 8.85 -20.55
CA GLU A 204 2.84 10.16 -20.16
C GLU A 204 1.33 10.22 -20.41
N VAL A 205 0.60 10.57 -19.36
CA VAL A 205 -0.84 10.78 -19.39
C VAL A 205 -1.11 12.26 -19.11
N PRO A 206 -1.49 13.06 -20.12
CA PRO A 206 -1.90 14.43 -19.91
C PRO A 206 -3.06 14.48 -18.92
N VAL A 207 -3.00 15.39 -17.96
CA VAL A 207 -4.05 15.61 -16.96
C VAL A 207 -4.41 17.09 -16.86
N ASP A 208 -5.67 17.37 -16.54
CA ASP A 208 -6.11 18.70 -16.14
C ASP A 208 -5.75 18.94 -14.67
N ALA A 209 -4.57 19.51 -14.42
CA ALA A 209 -4.11 19.79 -13.06
C ALA A 209 -4.87 20.94 -12.39
N ASP A 210 -5.36 21.92 -13.16
CA ASP A 210 -6.20 23.01 -12.65
C ASP A 210 -7.53 22.47 -12.08
N ALA A 211 -8.03 21.36 -12.63
CA ALA A 211 -9.20 20.66 -12.09
C ALA A 211 -8.91 19.85 -10.81
N LEU A 212 -7.65 19.59 -10.48
CA LEU A 212 -7.25 18.78 -9.32
C LEU A 212 -7.02 19.60 -8.06
N GLY A 213 -6.58 20.86 -8.17
CA GLY A 213 -6.29 21.70 -7.01
C GLY A 213 -5.24 22.77 -7.29
N GLU A 214 -4.66 23.33 -6.23
CA GLU A 214 -3.61 24.35 -6.32
C GLU A 214 -2.20 23.74 -6.25
N ASP A 215 -1.20 24.44 -6.81
CA ASP A 215 0.20 24.05 -6.74
C ASP A 215 0.65 23.78 -5.29
N GLY A 216 1.41 22.70 -5.10
CA GLY A 216 1.90 22.22 -3.80
C GLY A 216 0.90 21.35 -3.04
N GLU A 217 -0.36 21.23 -3.48
CA GLU A 217 -1.31 20.31 -2.85
C GLU A 217 -0.97 18.86 -3.13
N THR A 218 -1.20 18.02 -2.11
CA THR A 218 -1.08 16.56 -2.26
C THR A 218 -2.46 15.99 -2.59
N VAL A 219 -2.56 15.33 -3.74
CA VAL A 219 -3.79 14.68 -4.23
C VAL A 219 -3.59 13.18 -4.34
N TYR A 220 -4.70 12.44 -4.40
CA TYR A 220 -4.70 11.02 -4.71
C TYR A 220 -5.39 10.79 -6.05
N LEU A 221 -4.79 9.93 -6.87
CA LEU A 221 -5.28 9.61 -8.20
C LEU A 221 -5.40 8.10 -8.36
N TRP A 222 -6.38 7.68 -9.16
CA TRP A 222 -6.56 6.31 -9.59
C TRP A 222 -6.14 6.18 -11.05
N VAL A 223 -5.14 5.34 -11.30
CA VAL A 223 -4.66 4.98 -12.64
C VAL A 223 -5.25 3.62 -12.98
N SER A 224 -5.98 3.51 -14.09
CA SER A 224 -6.66 2.28 -14.50
C SER A 224 -6.32 1.93 -15.95
N LEU A 225 -6.31 0.64 -16.26
CA LEU A 225 -6.22 0.14 -17.63
C LEU A 225 -7.63 -0.10 -18.19
N VAL A 226 -7.86 0.37 -19.40
CA VAL A 226 -9.13 0.26 -20.12
C VAL A 226 -8.84 -0.26 -21.53
N ARG A 227 -9.66 -1.16 -22.06
CA ARG A 227 -9.52 -1.69 -23.42
C ARG A 227 -10.27 -0.82 -24.41
N ASP A 228 -9.64 -0.58 -25.56
CA ASP A 228 -10.27 0.10 -26.68
C ASP A 228 -11.31 -0.82 -27.32
N ASP A 229 -12.50 -0.28 -27.61
CA ASP A 229 -13.59 -1.00 -28.26
C ASP A 229 -13.35 -1.22 -29.78
N GLY A 230 -12.30 -0.61 -30.33
CA GLY A 230 -11.88 -0.68 -31.71
C GLY A 230 -12.20 0.56 -32.54
N ASP A 231 -12.81 1.59 -31.96
CA ASP A 231 -13.10 2.85 -32.65
C ASP A 231 -11.91 3.84 -32.64
N GLY A 232 -10.90 3.59 -31.80
CA GLY A 232 -9.67 4.39 -31.68
C GLY A 232 -9.84 5.72 -30.93
N ALA A 233 -10.94 5.90 -30.19
CA ALA A 233 -11.20 7.07 -29.36
C ALA A 233 -11.70 6.67 -27.96
N TYR A 234 -11.12 7.29 -26.92
CA TYR A 234 -11.57 7.02 -25.55
C TYR A 234 -13.04 7.45 -25.35
N GLY A 235 -13.90 6.54 -24.89
CA GLY A 235 -15.34 6.76 -24.78
C GLY A 235 -16.11 5.74 -23.94
N GLU A 236 -17.45 5.82 -24.00
CA GLU A 236 -18.36 4.97 -23.19
C GLU A 236 -18.33 3.48 -23.60
N GLY A 237 -17.83 3.17 -24.80
CA GLY A 237 -17.66 1.80 -25.29
C GLY A 237 -16.47 1.07 -24.67
N ASP A 238 -15.52 1.82 -24.09
CA ASP A 238 -14.30 1.26 -23.54
C ASP A 238 -14.51 0.70 -22.14
N GLU A 239 -14.15 -0.57 -21.97
CA GLU A 239 -14.37 -1.30 -20.73
C GLU A 239 -13.09 -1.38 -19.90
N PRO A 240 -13.15 -1.16 -18.57
CA PRO A 240 -12.02 -1.41 -17.69
C PRO A 240 -11.52 -2.84 -17.84
N VAL A 241 -10.21 -3.03 -17.82
CA VAL A 241 -9.65 -4.38 -17.67
C VAL A 241 -9.97 -4.86 -16.27
N VAL A 242 -10.64 -6.00 -16.15
CA VAL A 242 -11.01 -6.63 -14.89
C VAL A 242 -10.41 -8.03 -14.79
N VAL A 243 -10.15 -8.45 -13.56
CA VAL A 243 -9.71 -9.79 -13.17
C VAL A 243 -10.66 -10.26 -12.07
N GLY A 244 -11.50 -11.25 -12.39
CA GLY A 244 -12.72 -11.47 -11.61
C GLY A 244 -13.59 -10.20 -11.59
N ASP A 245 -13.83 -9.65 -10.40
CA ASP A 245 -14.58 -8.40 -10.21
C ASP A 245 -13.66 -7.17 -9.99
N ASP A 246 -12.34 -7.36 -9.96
CA ASP A 246 -11.38 -6.32 -9.61
C ASP A 246 -10.76 -5.67 -10.86
N PRO A 247 -10.91 -4.34 -11.06
CA PRO A 247 -10.23 -3.65 -12.15
C PRO A 247 -8.71 -3.60 -11.95
N VAL A 248 -7.97 -3.70 -13.06
CA VAL A 248 -6.52 -3.50 -13.10
C VAL A 248 -6.23 -2.01 -12.94
N ARG A 249 -6.06 -1.58 -11.69
CA ARG A 249 -5.84 -0.19 -11.31
C ARG A 249 -4.89 -0.05 -10.12
N SER A 250 -4.28 1.11 -10.01
CA SER A 250 -3.47 1.50 -8.86
C SER A 250 -3.84 2.90 -8.37
N ARG A 251 -3.64 3.11 -7.07
CA ARG A 251 -3.84 4.40 -6.41
C ARG A 251 -2.47 5.01 -6.15
N ILE A 252 -2.27 6.23 -6.61
CA ILE A 252 -1.03 6.98 -6.43
C ILE A 252 -1.29 8.25 -5.61
N GLN A 253 -0.26 8.68 -4.89
CA GLN A 253 -0.19 10.02 -4.31
C GLN A 253 0.62 10.90 -5.25
N ALA A 254 0.13 12.12 -5.50
CA ALA A 254 0.78 13.10 -6.34
C ALA A 254 0.83 14.47 -5.66
N THR A 255 1.78 15.31 -6.07
CA THR A 255 1.93 16.69 -5.66
C THR A 255 1.76 17.59 -6.88
N LEU A 256 0.76 18.48 -6.86
CA LEU A 256 0.48 19.42 -7.94
C LEU A 256 1.57 20.49 -8.03
N GLY A 257 1.88 20.96 -9.24
CA GLY A 257 2.95 21.94 -9.50
C GLY A 257 4.36 21.43 -9.15
N GLY A 258 4.49 20.16 -8.80
CA GLY A 258 5.77 19.52 -8.49
C GLY A 258 6.42 18.97 -9.75
N SER A 259 7.72 19.18 -9.93
CA SER A 259 8.46 18.51 -10.99
C SER A 259 8.62 17.01 -10.69
N ASN A 260 8.72 16.19 -11.74
CA ASN A 260 8.84 14.71 -11.72
C ASN A 260 10.07 14.12 -10.99
N GLY A 261 10.75 14.89 -10.16
CA GLY A 261 11.88 14.43 -9.36
C GLY A 261 12.56 15.55 -8.58
N SER A 262 12.26 15.63 -7.30
CA SER A 262 13.26 15.82 -6.24
C SER A 262 12.54 15.68 -4.90
N LEU A 263 12.52 14.48 -4.34
CA LEU A 263 12.30 14.40 -2.90
C LEU A 263 13.59 14.86 -2.23
N ASP A 264 13.53 15.98 -1.51
CA ASP A 264 14.31 16.11 -0.29
C ASP A 264 13.76 15.06 0.68
N VAL A 265 14.17 13.80 0.50
CA VAL A 265 13.92 12.76 1.48
C VAL A 265 14.75 13.16 2.69
N GLY A 266 14.09 13.68 3.73
CA GLY A 266 14.64 13.73 5.06
C GLY A 266 14.83 12.30 5.55
N VAL A 267 15.94 11.68 5.15
CA VAL A 267 16.34 10.36 5.64
C VAL A 267 16.66 10.53 7.12
N ASN A 268 15.70 10.27 8.00
CA ASN A 268 15.98 10.01 9.40
C ASN A 268 16.52 8.58 9.50
N THR A 269 17.73 8.37 8.96
CA THR A 269 18.53 7.23 9.39
C THR A 269 18.82 7.45 10.86
N PRO A 270 18.40 6.56 11.78
CA PRO A 270 18.85 6.64 13.15
C PRO A 270 20.37 6.63 13.14
N THR A 271 20.99 7.71 13.59
CA THR A 271 22.43 7.70 13.86
C THR A 271 22.66 6.56 14.84
N ALA A 272 23.46 5.57 14.45
CA ALA A 272 23.84 4.50 15.36
C ALA A 272 24.42 5.13 16.62
N THR A 273 23.73 4.98 17.75
CA THR A 273 24.28 5.30 19.05
C THR A 273 25.44 4.34 19.25
N THR A 274 26.67 4.83 19.03
CA THR A 274 27.86 4.13 19.51
C THR A 274 27.81 4.15 21.02
N ASP A 275 27.28 3.09 21.62
CA ASP A 275 27.49 2.78 23.03
C ASP A 275 29.00 2.60 23.23
N SER A 276 29.67 3.67 23.67
CA SER A 276 31.03 3.58 24.18
C SER A 276 30.98 2.92 25.56
N THR A 277 30.87 1.59 25.56
CA THR A 277 31.29 0.77 26.70
C THR A 277 32.73 0.37 26.46
N GLY A 278 33.67 0.94 27.23
CA GLY A 278 35.07 0.56 27.13
C GLY A 278 36.04 1.56 27.75
N ASP A 279 35.90 1.81 29.05
CA ASP A 279 37.02 2.33 29.84
C ASP A 279 38.07 1.21 29.99
N ALA A 280 39.19 1.33 29.27
CA ALA A 280 40.44 0.65 29.58
C ALA A 280 41.63 1.27 28.83
N THR A 281 42.47 1.94 29.61
CA THR A 281 43.95 2.00 29.54
C THR A 281 44.70 3.12 28.78
N ASN A 282 45.59 3.73 29.58
CA ASN A 282 46.96 4.21 29.30
C ASN A 282 47.21 5.66 28.84
N ASP A 283 47.48 6.47 29.88
CA ASP A 283 48.64 7.37 30.06
C ASP A 283 49.66 7.50 28.90
N GLY A 284 49.90 8.76 28.50
CA GLY A 284 51.13 9.19 27.80
C GLY A 284 50.99 10.58 27.15
N PRO A 285 51.91 11.56 27.36
CA PRO A 285 51.53 12.98 27.33
C PRO A 285 52.13 13.85 26.19
N ALA A 286 51.54 15.05 26.08
CA ALA A 286 52.12 16.37 25.74
C ALA A 286 52.24 16.83 24.27
N LYS A 287 51.50 17.92 23.94
CA LYS A 287 51.98 19.31 23.67
C LYS A 287 50.82 20.13 23.09
N GLY A 288 50.37 21.22 23.75
CA GLY A 288 50.79 22.62 23.51
C GLY A 288 49.94 23.21 22.37
N SER A 289 49.24 24.34 22.44
CA SER A 289 49.43 25.66 23.08
C SER A 289 48.11 26.43 22.93
N ASP A 290 47.56 27.03 23.98
CA ASP A 290 47.51 28.47 24.29
C ASP A 290 46.46 29.31 23.53
N ASP A 291 45.80 30.15 24.35
CA ASP A 291 44.99 31.36 24.12
C ASP A 291 43.58 31.19 23.52
N ALA A 292 42.47 31.32 24.26
CA ALA A 292 41.93 32.36 25.17
C ALA A 292 40.93 33.30 24.46
N ASP A 293 39.88 33.63 25.23
CA ASP A 293 38.72 34.51 24.99
C ASP A 293 37.44 33.73 24.62
N GLY A 294 36.35 33.74 25.39
CA GLY A 294 35.94 34.56 26.52
C GLY A 294 34.48 34.98 26.33
N GLU A 295 33.65 34.77 27.36
CA GLU A 295 32.24 35.23 27.54
C GLU A 295 31.17 34.38 26.84
N ASP A 296 30.47 33.46 27.53
CA ASP A 296 29.47 33.61 28.61
C ASP A 296 28.28 34.52 28.26
N SER A 297 27.14 33.91 27.92
CA SER A 297 25.86 34.29 28.53
C SER A 297 24.76 33.26 28.26
N GLY A 298 24.09 32.86 29.34
CA GLY A 298 22.64 32.67 29.36
C GLY A 298 22.10 31.33 28.89
N GLY A 299 21.80 30.47 29.86
CA GLY A 299 21.10 29.20 29.61
C GLY A 299 19.60 29.35 29.46
N GLU A 300 18.96 28.22 29.19
CA GLU A 300 17.67 27.81 29.76
C GLU A 300 17.42 26.36 29.36
N GLY A 301 17.51 25.45 30.34
CA GLY A 301 17.00 24.11 30.17
C GLY A 301 15.48 24.17 30.15
N THR A 302 14.84 23.66 29.10
CA THR A 302 13.47 23.17 29.20
C THR A 302 13.25 21.99 28.25
N SER A 303 12.77 20.91 28.85
CA SER A 303 11.72 20.05 28.31
C SER A 303 12.00 19.26 27.04
N MET A 304 12.48 18.03 27.23
CA MET A 304 12.06 16.93 26.37
C MET A 304 10.52 16.78 26.48
N PRO A 305 9.75 16.73 25.38
CA PRO A 305 8.35 16.32 25.47
C PRO A 305 8.30 14.85 25.91
N ALA A 306 7.74 14.63 27.10
CA ALA A 306 7.33 13.31 27.57
C ALA A 306 6.29 12.74 26.58
N VAL A 307 6.63 11.65 25.91
CA VAL A 307 5.66 10.85 25.15
C VAL A 307 4.72 10.19 26.16
N GLY A 308 3.52 10.74 26.28
CA GLY A 308 2.45 10.18 27.09
C GLY A 308 1.95 8.88 26.46
N VAL A 309 2.28 7.75 27.07
CA VAL A 309 1.57 6.49 26.88
C VAL A 309 0.21 6.63 27.56
N VAL A 310 -0.85 6.90 26.79
CA VAL A 310 -2.23 6.69 27.24
C VAL A 310 -2.71 5.38 26.64
N GLY A 311 -2.59 4.32 27.44
CA GLY A 311 -3.30 3.07 27.19
C GLY A 311 -4.76 3.22 27.60
N THR A 312 -5.67 2.95 26.68
CA THR A 312 -7.09 2.74 26.99
C THR A 312 -7.44 1.27 26.73
N VAL A 313 -7.37 0.49 27.80
CA VAL A 313 -8.09 -0.78 27.92
C VAL A 313 -9.56 -0.45 28.12
N ALA A 314 -10.42 -0.85 27.17
CA ALA A 314 -11.87 -0.84 27.37
C ALA A 314 -12.42 -2.26 27.18
N ALA A 315 -12.54 -2.98 28.30
CA ALA A 315 -13.31 -4.21 28.37
C ALA A 315 -14.80 -3.86 28.52
N VAL A 316 -15.65 -4.34 27.61
CA VAL A 316 -17.11 -4.27 27.77
C VAL A 316 -17.65 -5.68 27.99
N LEU A 317 -17.92 -6.01 29.26
CA LEU A 317 -18.82 -7.08 29.67
C LEU A 317 -20.14 -6.44 30.10
N ALA A 318 -21.23 -6.74 29.40
CA ALA A 318 -22.58 -6.44 29.86
C ALA A 318 -23.48 -7.67 29.68
N ALA A 319 -23.49 -8.52 30.70
CA ALA A 319 -24.55 -9.49 30.94
C ALA A 319 -25.73 -8.78 31.62
N VAL A 320 -26.88 -8.70 30.96
CA VAL A 320 -28.15 -8.33 31.60
C VAL A 320 -29.05 -9.55 31.60
N ALA A 321 -28.89 -10.36 32.65
CA ALA A 321 -29.93 -11.27 33.13
C ALA A 321 -30.70 -10.54 34.24
N LEU A 322 -31.85 -9.95 33.91
CA LEU A 322 -32.81 -9.49 34.91
C LEU A 322 -34.01 -10.43 34.91
N GLY A 323 -33.87 -11.49 35.69
CA GLY A 323 -35.00 -12.18 36.30
C GLY A 323 -35.52 -11.34 37.46
N VAL A 324 -36.67 -10.68 37.28
CA VAL A 324 -37.48 -10.20 38.41
C VAL A 324 -38.67 -11.14 38.53
N ARG A 325 -38.59 -12.00 39.55
CA ARG A 325 -39.70 -12.78 40.07
C ARG A 325 -40.05 -12.16 41.42
N ARG A 326 -41.24 -11.56 41.57
CA ARG A 326 -42.03 -11.57 42.81
C ARG A 326 -43.41 -10.92 42.64
N ARG A 327 -44.41 -11.80 42.79
CA ARG A 327 -45.86 -11.63 43.01
C ARG A 327 -46.70 -11.25 41.80
#